data_AF-A0A7W0P459-F1
#
_entry.id   AF-A0A7W0P459-F1
#
_cell.length_a   1.000
_cell.length_b   1.000
_cell.length_c   1.000
_cell.angle_alpha   90.00
_cell.angle_beta   90.00
_cell.angle_gamma   90.00
#
_symmetry.space_group_name_H-M   'P 1'
#
loop_
_entity.id
_entity.type
_entity.pdbx_description
1 polymer ?
#
loop_
_entity_poly.entity_id
_entity_poly.type
_entity_poly.pdbx_seq_one_letter_code
_entity_poly.pdbx_strand_id
1 'polypeptide(L)' 'LDDREERAGVKFADADLVGYPVQVVVGSRGLQGGTVDLKARASGERTKAPLAEASQAAADVLGTTL' A
#
# COMPACT_ATOMS: atom_id res chain seq x y z
N LEU A 1 3.55 2.59 9.85
CA LEU A 1 3.04 3.84 9.24
C LEU A 1 4.24 4.77 9.05
N ASP A 2 4.41 5.36 7.87
CA ASP A 2 5.53 6.27 7.56
C ASP A 2 5.02 7.70 7.38
N ASP A 3 5.02 8.46 8.48
CA ASP A 3 4.52 9.84 8.56
C ASP A 3 5.61 10.90 8.39
N ARG A 4 6.81 10.53 7.93
CA ARG A 4 7.91 11.49 7.71
C ARG A 4 7.51 12.58 6.70
N GLU A 5 8.02 13.79 6.85
CA GLU A 5 7.83 14.88 5.88
C GLU A 5 8.75 14.70 4.65
N GLU A 6 8.55 13.61 3.92
CA GLU A 6 9.35 13.23 2.76
C GLU A 6 8.49 12.96 1.53
N ARG A 7 9.10 13.08 0.34
CA ARG A 7 8.42 12.78 -0.93
C ARG A 7 8.02 11.30 -0.97
N ALA A 8 6.85 11.01 -1.52
CA ALA A 8 6.34 9.63 -1.61
C ALA A 8 7.32 8.66 -2.28
N GLY A 9 8.05 9.11 -3.31
CA GLY A 9 9.08 8.29 -3.97
C GLY A 9 10.22 7.85 -3.05
N VAL A 10 10.63 8.70 -2.10
CA VAL A 10 11.67 8.36 -1.10
C VAL A 10 11.13 7.29 -0.16
N LYS A 11 9.90 7.46 0.33
CA LYS A 11 9.23 6.49 1.20
C LYS A 11 9.05 5.13 0.52
N PHE A 12 8.70 5.11 -0.76
CA PHE A 12 8.55 3.85 -1.52
C PHE A 12 9.89 3.13 -1.69
N ALA A 13 10.96 3.88 -1.99
CA ALA A 13 12.30 3.30 -2.09
C ALA A 13 12.73 2.69 -0.75
N ASP A 14 12.55 3.41 0.36
CA ASP A 14 12.86 2.91 1.70
C ASP A 14 12.03 1.67 2.05
N ALA A 15 10.74 1.68 1.73
CA ALA A 15 9.87 0.53 1.98
C ALA A 15 10.27 -0.71 1.15
N ASP A 16 10.67 -0.51 -0.10
CA ASP A 16 11.20 -1.56 -0.98
C ASP A 16 12.54 -2.11 -0.45
N LEU A 17 13.42 -1.23 0.06
CA LEU A 17 14.72 -1.58 0.64
C LEU A 17 14.59 -2.35 1.95
N VAL A 18 13.72 -1.90 2.86
CA VAL A 18 13.42 -2.60 4.12
C VAL A 18 12.80 -3.97 3.86
N GLY A 19 12.11 -4.13 2.74
CA GLY A 19 11.56 -5.41 2.33
C GLY A 19 10.11 -5.63 2.74
N TYR A 20 9.33 -4.56 2.95
CA TYR A 20 7.91 -4.71 3.27
C TYR A 20 7.18 -5.43 2.13
N PRO A 21 6.51 -6.56 2.39
CA PRO A 21 5.91 -7.38 1.34
C PRO A 21 4.73 -6.71 0.65
N VAL A 22 3.98 -5.87 1.39
CA VAL A 22 2.87 -5.06 0.88
C VAL A 22 3.01 -3.62 1.38
N GLN A 23 2.77 -2.67 0.47
CA GLN A 23 2.69 -1.25 0.79
C GLN A 23 1.24 -0.79 0.58
N VAL A 24 0.65 -0.23 1.63
CA VAL A 24 -0.67 0.43 1.56
C VAL A 24 -0.42 1.94 1.46
N VAL A 25 -0.82 2.52 0.33
CA VAL A 25 -0.58 3.92 -0.01
C VAL A 25 -1.88 4.69 0.14
N VAL A 26 -1.87 5.65 1.07
CA VAL A 26 -3.00 6.52 1.36
C VAL A 26 -2.68 7.92 0.81
N GLY A 27 -3.35 8.30 -0.27
CA GLY A 27 -3.20 9.61 -0.91
C GLY A 27 -4.51 10.38 -0.94
N SER A 28 -4.43 11.70 -1.02
CA SER A 28 -5.60 12.61 -1.02
C SER A 28 -6.65 12.25 -2.08
N ARG A 29 -6.22 11.90 -3.29
CA ARG A 29 -7.13 11.47 -4.37
C ARG A 29 -7.85 10.15 -4.07
N GLY A 30 -7.15 9.19 -3.46
CA GLY A 30 -7.75 7.92 -3.06
C GLY A 30 -8.80 8.13 -1.98
N LEU A 31 -8.46 8.92 -0.96
CA LEU A 31 -9.35 9.25 0.16
C LEU A 31 -10.64 9.95 -0.29
N GLN A 32 -10.56 10.90 -1.24
CA GLN A 32 -11.75 11.55 -1.78
C GLN A 32 -12.71 10.57 -2.48
N GLY A 33 -12.19 9.48 -3.03
CA GLY A 33 -12.98 8.41 -3.64
C GLY A 33 -13.23 7.21 -2.72
N GLY A 34 -12.86 7.28 -1.44
CA GLY A 34 -13.00 6.17 -0.49
C GLY A 34 -12.15 4.94 -0.84
N THR A 35 -10.97 5.13 -1.43
CA THR A 35 -10.07 4.05 -1.90
C THR A 35 -8.65 4.20 -1.39
N VAL A 36 -7.91 3.10 -1.38
CA VAL A 36 -6.46 3.02 -1.14
C VAL A 36 -5.79 2.24 -2.25
N ASP A 37 -4.51 2.53 -2.50
CA ASP A 37 -3.69 1.77 -3.44
C ASP A 37 -2.81 0.79 -2.66
N LEU A 38 -2.74 -0.46 -3.09
CA LEU A 38 -1.86 -1.49 -2.56
C LEU A 38 -0.78 -1.82 -3.58
N LYS A 39 0.44 -2.06 -3.14
CA LYS A 39 1.54 -2.53 -3.98
C LYS A 39 2.12 -3.81 -3.40
N ALA A 40 2.16 -4.86 -4.20
CA ALA A 40 2.91 -6.09 -3.91
C ALA A 40 4.39 -5.86 -4.23
N ARG A 41 5.28 -6.08 -3.26
CA ARG A 41 6.73 -5.91 -3.50
C ARG A 41 7.26 -6.97 -4.48
N ALA A 42 6.80 -8.21 -4.34
CA ALA A 42 7.32 -9.35 -5.10
C ALA A 42 7.06 -9.23 -6.61
N SER A 43 5.85 -8.85 -7.00
CA SER A 43 5.45 -8.69 -8.41
C SER A 43 5.54 -7.26 -8.93
N GLY A 44 5.56 -6.27 -8.03
CA GLY A 44 5.41 -4.86 -8.38
C GLY A 44 3.98 -4.46 -8.74
N GLU A 45 3.03 -5.40 -8.70
CA GLU A 45 1.63 -5.17 -9.04
C GLU A 45 1.00 -4.14 -8.09
N ARG A 46 0.14 -3.29 -8.66
CA ARG A 46 -0.62 -2.30 -7.90
C ARG A 46 -2.11 -2.54 -8.09
N THR A 47 -2.80 -2.68 -6.97
CA THR A 47 -4.26 -2.85 -6.94
C THR A 47 -4.88 -1.71 -6.15
N LYS A 48 -6.17 -1.45 -6.42
CA LYS A 48 -6.95 -0.45 -5.69
C LYS A 48 -8.07 -1.16 -4.96
N ALA A 49 -8.29 -0.81 -3.70
CA ALA A 49 -9.36 -1.35 -2.89
C ALA A 49 -10.14 -0.24 -2.18
N PRO A 50 -11.41 -0.47 -1.81
CA PRO A 50 -12.12 0.40 -0.88
C PRO A 50 -11.32 0.60 0.41
N LEU A 51 -11.31 1.82 0.94
CA LEU A 51 -10.63 2.15 2.19
C LEU A 51 -11.10 1.27 3.35
N ALA A 52 -12.39 0.94 3.38
CA ALA A 52 -13.00 0.08 4.39
C ALA A 52 -12.49 -1.37 4.36
N GLU A 53 -11.98 -1.83 3.21
CA GLU A 53 -11.53 -3.21 2.97
C GLU A 53 -10.01 -3.32 2.91
N ALA A 54 -9.27 -2.24 3.22
CA ALA A 54 -7.83 -2.15 3.05
C ALA A 54 -7.05 -3.28 3.75
N SER A 55 -7.50 -3.70 4.94
CA SER A 55 -6.87 -4.80 5.68
C SER A 55 -7.02 -6.15 4.97
N GLN A 56 -8.22 -6.46 4.48
CA GLN A 56 -8.48 -7.69 3.76
C GLN A 56 -7.74 -7.70 2.43
N ALA A 57 -7.81 -6.60 1.68
CA ALA A 57 -7.07 -6.46 0.42
C ALA A 57 -5.55 -6.65 0.63
N ALA A 58 -5.00 -6.15 1.74
CA ALA A 58 -3.58 -6.37 2.05
C ALA A 58 -3.26 -7.84 2.35
N ALA A 59 -4.16 -8.55 3.05
CA ALA A 59 -4.02 -9.98 3.31
C ALA A 59 -4.09 -10.80 2.01
N ASP A 60 -5.01 -10.45 1.11
CA ASP A 60 -5.16 -11.09 -0.19
C ASP A 60 -3.91 -10.90 -1.05
N VAL A 61 -3.35 -9.69 -1.09
CA VAL A 61 -2.10 -9.39 -1.80
C VAL A 61 -0.91 -10.15 -1.19
N LEU A 62 -0.90 -10.37 0.12
CA LEU A 62 0.11 -11.20 0.79
C LEU A 62 -0.02 -12.69 0.47
N GLY A 63 -1.17 -13.12 -0.06
CA GLY A 63 -1.50 -14.54 -0.23
C GLY A 63 -1.84 -15.23 1.10
N THR A 64 -2.11 -14.47 2.16
CA THR A 64 -2.55 -15.02 3.44
C THR A 64 -4.06 -15.11 3.43
N THR A 65 -4.60 -16.27 3.05
CA THR A 65 -6.01 -16.57 3.31
C THR A 65 -6.16 -16.78 4.82
N LEU A 66 -6.78 -15.82 5.52
CA LEU A 66 -7.19 -15.95 6.91
C LEU A 66 -8.55 -16.65 7.02
#